data_AF-A0A8T5L4Q8-F1
#
_entry.id   AF-A0A8T5L4Q8-F1
#
_cell.length_a   1.000
_cell.length_b   1.000
_cell.length_c   1.000
_cell.angle_alpha   90.00
_cell.angle_beta   90.00
_cell.angle_gamma   90.00
#
_symmetry.space_group_name_H-M   'P 1'
#
loop_
_entity.id
_entity.type
_entity.pdbx_description
1 polymer ?
#
loop_
_entity_poly.entity_id
_entity_poly.type
_entity_poly.pdbx_seq_one_letter_code
_entity_poly.pdbx_strand_id
1 'polypeptide(L)'
;MNKEILKELGLTNNEMEVYLTLLRKGSISVNEISERSGLHRQAVYDALDRLLEKGFVSFVTKNNKKYFQGIYPEKILGILKEKEEKFKSILPELVNLTKLPREDTFVEVFKGKGIVKTIYRDIINEFQKKPGEVLITGVDERKFIEEDKTALDQHLKKLKKMKCREKVLLKEGDTYFVKGPQTEYRWILEEAFNTTPIYVYNRKLAIIIWGNPNYAITIENENLAESYRKQFNLLWKISKKVKRI
;
A
#
# COMPACT_ATOMS: atom_id res chain seq x y z
N MET A 1 16.91 -13.66 6.35
CA MET A 1 16.73 -12.23 6.66
C MET A 1 16.14 -11.55 5.44
N ASN A 2 15.02 -10.83 5.59
CA ASN A 2 14.36 -10.17 4.46
C ASN A 2 15.00 -8.80 4.18
N LYS A 3 15.88 -8.73 3.18
CA LYS A 3 16.57 -7.48 2.78
C LYS A 3 15.61 -6.43 2.18
N GLU A 4 14.43 -6.83 1.71
CA GLU A 4 13.46 -5.90 1.12
C GLU A 4 12.98 -4.85 2.14
N ILE A 5 12.88 -5.20 3.43
CA ILE A 5 12.48 -4.26 4.48
C ILE A 5 13.52 -3.13 4.64
N LEU A 6 14.81 -3.44 4.51
CA LEU A 6 15.86 -2.42 4.57
C LEU A 6 15.83 -1.50 3.34
N LYS A 7 15.45 -2.02 2.17
CA LYS A 7 15.19 -1.19 0.98
C LYS A 7 13.99 -0.27 1.18
N GLU A 8 12.91 -0.75 1.78
CA GLU A 8 11.73 0.07 2.11
C GLU A 8 12.07 1.18 3.11
N LEU A 9 13.09 0.98 3.97
CA LEU A 9 13.66 2.03 4.83
C LEU A 9 14.61 2.98 4.08
N GLY A 10 14.73 2.85 2.76
CA GLY A 10 15.49 3.73 1.89
C GLY A 10 16.96 3.37 1.74
N LEU A 11 17.40 2.15 2.10
CA LEU A 11 18.79 1.72 1.89
C LEU A 11 18.99 1.16 0.48
N THR A 12 20.12 1.52 -0.14
CA THR A 12 20.57 0.89 -1.39
C THR A 12 21.21 -0.47 -1.16
N ASN A 13 21.44 -1.25 -2.21
CA ASN A 13 22.09 -2.57 -2.08
C ASN A 13 23.48 -2.47 -1.42
N ASN A 14 24.30 -1.50 -1.81
CA ASN A 14 25.62 -1.31 -1.22
C ASN A 14 25.54 -0.86 0.25
N GLU A 15 24.63 0.05 0.57
CA GLU A 15 24.38 0.49 1.95
C GLU A 15 23.94 -0.67 2.85
N MET A 16 23.06 -1.55 2.36
CA MET A 16 22.67 -2.74 3.10
C MET A 16 23.85 -3.67 3.35
N GLU A 17 24.68 -3.97 2.34
CA GLU A 17 25.83 -4.85 2.53
C GLU A 17 26.83 -4.27 3.54
N VAL A 18 27.12 -2.97 3.49
CA VAL A 18 27.99 -2.30 4.46
C VAL A 18 27.39 -2.37 5.86
N TYR A 19 26.13 -1.99 6.03
CA TYR A 19 25.46 -2.00 7.33
C TYR A 19 25.42 -3.40 7.95
N LEU A 20 25.06 -4.42 7.16
CA LEU A 20 25.02 -5.81 7.61
C LEU A 20 26.41 -6.36 7.93
N THR A 21 27.43 -5.98 7.17
CA THR A 21 28.83 -6.33 7.47
C THR A 21 29.24 -5.77 8.82
N LEU A 22 28.93 -4.50 9.08
CA LEU A 22 29.21 -3.84 10.35
C LEU A 22 28.45 -4.43 11.54
N LEU A 23 27.18 -4.84 11.36
CA LEU A 23 26.45 -5.54 12.41
C LEU A 23 27.08 -6.90 12.77
N ARG A 24 27.61 -7.62 11.78
CA ARG A 24 28.22 -8.95 11.99
C ARG A 24 29.63 -8.88 12.57
N LYS A 25 30.41 -7.87 12.18
CA LYS A 25 31.83 -7.76 12.52
C LYS A 25 32.12 -6.78 13.65
N GLY A 26 31.15 -5.93 14.00
CA GLY A 26 31.33 -4.89 14.99
C GLY A 26 32.11 -3.70 14.41
N SER A 27 32.99 -3.12 15.23
CA SER A 27 33.71 -1.90 14.86
C SER A 27 34.97 -2.22 14.04
N ILE A 28 34.96 -1.88 12.75
CA ILE A 28 36.02 -2.24 11.79
C ILE A 28 36.40 -1.06 10.88
N SER A 29 37.59 -1.13 10.28
CA SER A 29 38.10 -0.07 9.39
C SER A 29 37.48 -0.15 7.99
N VAL A 30 37.57 0.92 7.19
CA VAL A 30 37.10 0.94 5.78
C VAL A 30 37.73 -0.16 4.95
N ASN A 31 39.02 -0.44 5.17
CA ASN A 31 39.73 -1.50 4.45
C ASN A 31 39.11 -2.87 4.74
N GLU A 32 38.82 -3.13 6.01
CA GLU A 32 38.20 -4.38 6.43
C GLU A 32 36.74 -4.46 5.95
N ILE A 33 36.00 -3.34 5.93
CA ILE A 33 34.65 -3.32 5.36
C ILE A 33 34.70 -3.69 3.87
N SER A 34 35.63 -3.11 3.11
CA SER A 34 35.80 -3.41 1.68
C SER A 34 36.10 -4.90 1.45
N GLU A 35 37.02 -5.48 2.22
CA GLU A 35 37.36 -6.90 2.15
C GLU A 35 36.18 -7.81 2.52
N ARG A 36 35.48 -7.50 3.61
CA ARG A 36 34.39 -8.35 4.15
C ARG A 36 33.08 -8.23 3.38
N SER A 37 32.80 -7.06 2.80
CA SER A 37 31.58 -6.81 2.02
C SER A 37 31.73 -7.18 0.53
N GLY A 38 32.97 -7.36 0.04
CA GLY A 38 33.25 -7.56 -1.38
C GLY A 38 33.05 -6.31 -2.24
N LEU A 39 32.82 -5.15 -1.61
CA LEU A 39 32.67 -3.86 -2.29
C LEU A 39 34.03 -3.17 -2.44
N HIS A 40 34.23 -2.52 -3.58
CA HIS A 40 35.40 -1.68 -3.79
C HIS A 40 35.36 -0.44 -2.86
N ARG A 41 36.54 0.10 -2.53
CA ARG A 41 36.67 1.16 -1.52
C ARG A 41 35.80 2.39 -1.77
N GLN A 42 35.68 2.86 -3.02
CA GLN A 42 34.86 4.02 -3.36
C GLN A 42 33.39 3.79 -2.97
N ALA A 43 32.79 2.67 -3.36
CA ALA A 43 31.42 2.31 -2.95
C ALA A 43 31.26 2.18 -1.44
N VAL A 44 32.29 1.73 -0.72
CA VAL A 44 32.25 1.69 0.75
C VAL A 44 32.21 3.09 1.35
N TYR A 45 33.04 4.02 0.87
CA TYR A 45 33.00 5.42 1.32
C TYR A 45 31.64 6.05 1.04
N ASP A 46 31.13 5.95 -0.19
CA ASP A 46 29.83 6.51 -0.56
C ASP A 46 28.69 5.92 0.28
N ALA A 47 28.73 4.62 0.56
CA ALA A 47 27.75 3.95 1.41
C ALA A 47 27.87 4.39 2.88
N LEU A 48 29.08 4.50 3.42
CA LEU A 48 29.30 4.93 4.80
C LEU A 48 28.82 6.36 5.03
N ASP A 49 29.10 7.28 4.10
CA ASP A 49 28.67 8.67 4.22
C ASP A 49 27.14 8.78 4.25
N ARG A 50 26.45 8.08 3.35
CA ARG A 50 24.98 8.03 3.35
C ARG A 50 24.40 7.34 4.58
N LEU A 51 25.05 6.26 5.06
CA LEU A 51 24.60 5.55 6.25
C LEU A 51 24.80 6.38 7.53
N LEU A 52 25.84 7.21 7.57
CA LEU A 52 26.06 8.18 8.65
C LEU A 52 24.93 9.24 8.65
N GLU A 53 24.63 9.82 7.49
CA GLU A 53 23.53 10.79 7.34
C GLU A 53 22.18 10.20 7.74
N LYS A 54 21.92 8.95 7.34
CA LYS A 54 20.69 8.23 7.69
C LYS A 54 20.67 7.75 9.16
N GLY A 55 21.79 7.79 9.87
CA GLY A 55 21.91 7.34 11.26
C GLY A 55 21.96 5.82 11.45
N PHE A 56 22.36 5.06 10.42
CA PHE A 56 22.50 3.60 10.46
C PHE A 56 23.90 3.14 10.88
N VAL A 57 24.90 4.02 10.79
CA VAL A 57 26.28 3.75 11.17
C VAL A 57 26.79 4.89 12.03
N SER A 58 27.76 4.60 12.90
CA SER A 58 28.59 5.60 13.57
C SER A 58 30.07 5.26 13.38
N PHE A 59 30.97 6.17 13.78
CA PHE A 59 32.39 5.87 13.80
C PHE A 59 33.05 6.38 15.08
N VAL A 60 34.18 5.77 15.41
CA VAL A 60 35.12 6.23 16.42
C VAL A 60 36.49 6.38 15.77
N THR A 61 37.26 7.37 16.21
CA THR A 61 38.64 7.55 15.75
C THR A 61 39.58 6.90 16.77
N LYS A 62 40.39 5.94 16.32
CA LYS A 62 41.45 5.29 17.11
C LYS A 62 42.75 5.35 16.32
N ASN A 63 43.83 5.85 16.92
CA ASN A 63 45.16 5.97 16.29
C ASN A 63 45.12 6.66 14.91
N ASN A 64 44.45 7.81 14.81
CA ASN A 64 44.21 8.55 13.56
C ASN A 64 43.51 7.77 12.44
N LYS A 65 42.83 6.67 12.76
CA LYS A 65 42.02 5.88 11.81
C LYS A 65 40.57 5.80 12.28
N LYS A 66 39.64 5.95 11.34
CA LYS A 66 38.20 5.78 11.61
C LYS A 66 37.85 4.29 11.61
N TYR A 67 37.16 3.86 12.66
CA TYR A 67 36.52 2.57 12.78
C TYR A 67 35.01 2.78 12.83
N PHE A 68 34.31 2.15 11.91
CA PHE A 68 32.88 2.30 11.74
C PHE A 68 32.15 1.16 12.43
N GLN A 69 30.95 1.42 12.94
CA GLN A 69 30.09 0.45 13.60
C GLN A 69 28.65 0.64 13.18
N GLY A 70 27.95 -0.46 12.94
CA GLY A 70 26.51 -0.44 12.65
C GLY A 70 25.73 -0.08 13.90
N ILE A 71 24.79 0.86 13.79
CA ILE A 71 23.86 1.16 14.85
C ILE A 71 22.96 -0.06 15.09
N TYR A 72 22.79 -0.42 16.37
CA TYR A 72 21.94 -1.54 16.77
C TYR A 72 20.49 -1.35 16.29
N PRO A 73 19.82 -2.41 15.79
CA PRO A 73 18.46 -2.33 15.27
C PRO A 73 17.44 -1.69 16.23
N GLU A 74 17.58 -1.92 17.53
CA GLU A 74 16.72 -1.37 18.58
C GLU A 74 16.79 0.17 18.62
N LYS A 75 17.98 0.73 18.39
CA LYS A 75 18.18 2.18 18.33
C LYS A 75 17.60 2.79 17.06
N ILE A 76 17.72 2.10 15.91
CA ILE A 76 17.05 2.51 14.66
C ILE A 76 15.53 2.52 14.85
N LEU A 77 14.99 1.47 15.48
CA LEU A 77 13.56 1.40 15.80
C LEU A 77 13.12 2.58 16.69
N GLY A 78 13.95 2.98 17.66
CA GLY A 78 13.72 4.18 18.48
C GLY A 78 13.65 5.47 17.64
N ILE A 79 14.61 5.67 16.73
CA ILE A 79 14.65 6.84 15.83
C ILE A 79 13.42 6.89 14.93
N LEU A 80 12.98 5.74 14.40
CA LEU A 80 11.78 5.67 13.55
C LEU A 80 10.52 6.05 14.31
N LYS A 81 10.37 5.58 15.56
CA LYS A 81 9.25 5.98 16.43
C LYS A 81 9.29 7.47 16.75
N GLU A 82 10.46 8.03 17.03
CA GLU A 82 10.60 9.47 17.26
C GLU A 82 10.19 10.30 16.03
N LYS A 83 10.59 9.87 14.83
CA LYS A 83 10.16 10.50 13.57
C LYS A 83 8.64 10.39 13.37
N GLU A 84 8.04 9.25 13.70
CA GLU A 84 6.59 9.06 13.66
C GLU A 84 5.87 10.05 14.60
N GLU A 85 6.34 10.18 15.84
CA GLU A 85 5.74 11.11 16.82
C GLU A 85 5.92 12.58 16.40
N LYS A 86 7.09 12.96 15.87
CA LYS A 86 7.31 14.30 15.29
C LYS A 86 6.40 14.58 14.09
N PHE A 87 6.15 13.59 13.24
CA PHE A 87 5.21 13.76 12.14
C PHE A 87 3.77 13.89 12.65
N LYS A 88 3.38 13.09 13.66
CA LYS A 88 2.06 13.19 14.29
C LYS A 88 1.83 14.56 14.92
N SER A 89 2.85 15.23 15.46
CA SER A 89 2.69 16.56 16.07
C SER A 89 2.36 17.64 15.04
N ILE A 90 2.86 17.54 13.81
CA ILE A 90 2.54 18.48 12.71
C ILE A 90 1.33 18.04 11.89
N LEU A 91 0.88 16.79 12.04
CA LEU A 91 -0.23 16.24 11.26
C LEU A 91 -1.52 17.08 11.35
N PRO A 92 -1.94 17.63 12.52
CA PRO A 92 -3.11 18.49 12.60
C PRO A 92 -2.96 19.76 11.75
N GLU A 93 -1.78 20.37 11.74
CA GLU A 93 -1.49 21.57 10.94
C GLU A 93 -1.54 21.25 9.44
N LEU A 94 -0.91 20.14 9.03
CA LEU A 94 -0.96 19.67 7.64
C LEU A 94 -2.39 19.37 7.19
N VAL A 95 -3.19 18.71 8.04
CA VAL A 95 -4.61 18.47 7.75
C VAL A 95 -5.38 19.79 7.69
N ASN A 96 -5.05 20.78 8.51
CA ASN A 96 -5.69 22.09 8.47
C ASN A 96 -5.40 22.83 7.15
N LEU A 97 -4.18 22.71 6.60
CA LEU A 97 -3.86 23.24 5.27
C LEU A 97 -4.70 22.60 4.16
N THR A 98 -5.24 21.40 4.38
CA THR A 98 -6.15 20.75 3.44
C THR A 98 -7.62 21.23 3.53
N LYS A 99 -7.95 22.12 4.49
CA LYS A 99 -9.31 22.68 4.69
C LYS A 99 -9.58 23.98 3.93
N LEU A 100 -8.62 24.50 3.17
CA LEU A 100 -8.93 25.47 2.11
C LEU A 100 -10.04 24.87 1.23
N PRO A 101 -10.95 25.68 0.66
CA PRO A 101 -12.07 25.16 -0.14
C PRO A 101 -11.50 24.25 -1.22
N ARG A 102 -11.57 22.95 -0.97
CA ARG A 102 -11.30 21.95 -1.98
C ARG A 102 -12.41 22.14 -2.99
N GLU A 103 -12.08 22.07 -4.26
CA GLU A 103 -13.11 21.73 -5.23
C GLU A 103 -13.88 20.53 -4.67
N ASP A 104 -15.22 20.53 -4.76
CA ASP A 104 -16.08 19.46 -4.25
C ASP A 104 -15.74 18.06 -4.84
N THR A 105 -14.81 18.04 -5.79
CA THR A 105 -14.25 16.87 -6.46
C THR A 105 -12.75 16.81 -6.24
N PHE A 106 -12.26 15.72 -5.65
CA PHE A 106 -10.83 15.43 -5.59
C PHE A 106 -10.53 14.16 -6.38
N VAL A 107 -9.59 14.22 -7.32
CA VAL A 107 -9.23 13.10 -8.20
C VAL A 107 -7.76 12.74 -7.99
N GLU A 108 -7.47 11.50 -7.63
CA GLU A 108 -6.10 10.97 -7.60
C GLU A 108 -5.93 9.88 -8.65
N VAL A 109 -4.78 9.90 -9.33
CA VAL A 109 -4.43 8.90 -10.34
C VAL A 109 -3.16 8.18 -9.89
N PHE A 110 -3.28 6.88 -9.67
CA PHE A 110 -2.19 5.98 -9.33
C PHE A 110 -1.80 5.16 -10.56
N LYS A 111 -0.50 4.98 -10.78
CA LYS A 111 0.06 4.29 -11.95
C LYS A 111 1.01 3.17 -11.51
N GLY A 112 0.88 2.00 -12.12
CA GLY A 112 1.81 0.89 -11.98
C GLY A 112 1.38 -0.15 -10.95
N LYS A 113 2.36 -0.83 -10.35
CA LYS A 113 2.12 -1.93 -9.41
C LYS A 113 1.54 -1.43 -8.08
N GLY A 114 0.70 -2.25 -7.45
CA GLY A 114 0.19 -1.98 -6.11
C GLY A 114 -0.99 -1.00 -6.06
N ILE A 115 -1.56 -0.64 -7.22
CA ILE A 115 -2.78 0.18 -7.31
C ILE A 115 -3.96 -0.45 -6.52
N VAL A 116 -4.08 -1.78 -6.55
CA VAL A 116 -5.09 -2.54 -5.81
C VAL A 116 -4.93 -2.36 -4.31
N LYS A 117 -3.69 -2.46 -3.80
CA LYS A 117 -3.36 -2.24 -2.39
C LYS A 117 -3.67 -0.81 -1.95
N THR A 118 -3.47 0.17 -2.82
CA THR A 118 -3.84 1.57 -2.57
C THR A 118 -5.35 1.72 -2.38
N ILE A 119 -6.17 1.15 -3.28
CA ILE A 119 -7.63 1.19 -3.18
C ILE A 119 -8.11 0.50 -1.89
N TYR A 120 -7.61 -0.71 -1.61
CA TYR A 120 -7.99 -1.42 -0.38
C TYR A 120 -7.64 -0.63 0.88
N ARG A 121 -6.47 0.00 0.92
CA ARG A 121 -6.09 0.86 2.05
C ARG A 121 -7.02 2.06 2.18
N ASP A 122 -7.39 2.71 1.08
CA ASP A 122 -8.33 3.84 1.11
C ASP A 122 -9.71 3.42 1.63
N ILE A 123 -10.28 2.30 1.13
CA ILE A 123 -11.55 1.76 1.62
C ILE A 123 -11.52 1.50 3.13
N ILE A 124 -10.46 0.85 3.62
CA ILE A 124 -10.31 0.57 5.05
C ILE A 124 -10.20 1.87 5.86
N ASN A 125 -9.41 2.84 5.39
CA ASN A 125 -9.27 4.13 6.07
C ASN A 125 -10.60 4.90 6.13
N GLU A 126 -11.39 4.87 5.06
CA GLU A 126 -12.72 5.50 5.03
C GLU A 126 -13.69 4.80 5.99
N PHE A 127 -13.69 3.48 6.06
CA PHE A 127 -14.57 2.75 6.96
C PHE A 127 -14.16 2.79 8.43
N GLN A 128 -12.90 3.11 8.74
CA GLN A 128 -12.50 3.45 10.10
C GLN A 128 -13.14 4.75 10.58
N LYS A 129 -13.39 5.69 9.67
CA LYS A 129 -14.07 6.96 9.98
C LYS A 129 -15.59 6.80 10.01
N LYS A 130 -16.14 6.14 8.99
CA LYS A 130 -17.58 5.94 8.81
C LYS A 130 -17.83 4.54 8.24
N PRO A 131 -18.30 3.58 9.06
CA PRO A 131 -18.64 2.24 8.60
C PRO A 131 -19.69 2.28 7.49
N GLY A 132 -19.55 1.38 6.51
CA GLY A 132 -20.45 1.31 5.36
C GLY A 132 -20.35 0.00 4.59
N GLU A 133 -20.84 0.05 3.36
CA GLU A 133 -20.75 -1.04 2.39
C GLU A 133 -19.96 -0.61 1.15
N VAL A 134 -19.24 -1.56 0.55
CA VAL A 134 -18.60 -1.39 -0.76
C VAL A 134 -19.50 -2.00 -1.82
N LEU A 135 -19.75 -1.24 -2.88
CA LEU A 135 -20.50 -1.69 -4.04
C LEU A 135 -19.55 -1.84 -5.22
N ILE A 136 -19.50 -3.02 -5.82
CA ILE A 136 -18.47 -3.37 -6.80
C ILE A 136 -19.14 -3.85 -8.10
N THR A 137 -18.83 -3.20 -9.21
CA THR A 137 -19.25 -3.62 -10.56
C THR A 137 -18.03 -3.88 -11.43
N GLY A 138 -18.20 -4.69 -12.47
CA GLY A 138 -17.19 -4.91 -13.50
C GLY A 138 -15.90 -5.57 -13.02
N VAL A 139 -15.98 -6.27 -11.89
CA VAL A 139 -14.83 -6.97 -11.32
C VAL A 139 -14.62 -8.30 -12.03
N ASP A 140 -13.36 -8.61 -12.30
CA ASP A 140 -12.86 -9.95 -12.61
C ASP A 140 -11.85 -10.31 -11.53
N GLU A 141 -12.31 -11.07 -10.53
CA GLU A 141 -11.52 -11.44 -9.34
C GLU A 141 -10.19 -12.11 -9.68
N ARG A 142 -10.08 -12.75 -10.85
CA ARG A 142 -8.83 -13.39 -11.31
C ARG A 142 -7.73 -12.36 -11.49
N LYS A 143 -8.04 -11.20 -12.06
CA LYS A 143 -7.08 -10.10 -12.26
C LYS A 143 -6.56 -9.53 -10.94
N PHE A 144 -7.41 -9.49 -9.91
CA PHE A 144 -7.01 -9.01 -8.58
C PHE A 144 -6.09 -10.00 -7.87
N ILE A 145 -6.33 -11.30 -8.04
CA ILE A 145 -5.48 -12.36 -7.51
C ILE A 145 -4.12 -12.40 -8.22
N GLU A 146 -4.12 -12.25 -9.54
CA GLU A 146 -2.91 -12.17 -10.37
C GLU A 146 -2.04 -10.96 -9.98
N GLU A 147 -2.65 -9.81 -9.69
CA GLU A 147 -1.93 -8.61 -9.27
C GLU A 147 -1.35 -8.73 -7.85
N ASP A 148 -2.19 -9.05 -6.84
CA ASP A 148 -1.74 -9.21 -5.45
C ASP A 148 -2.75 -9.99 -4.58
N LYS A 149 -2.71 -11.32 -4.67
CA LYS A 149 -3.51 -12.22 -3.81
C LYS A 149 -3.37 -11.94 -2.32
N THR A 150 -2.17 -11.55 -1.87
CA THR A 150 -1.91 -11.33 -0.45
C THR A 150 -2.62 -10.07 0.05
N ALA A 151 -2.61 -9.00 -0.75
CA ALA A 151 -3.35 -7.78 -0.43
C ALA A 151 -4.87 -8.04 -0.40
N LEU A 152 -5.40 -8.83 -1.33
CA LEU A 152 -6.81 -9.23 -1.35
C LEU A 152 -7.21 -10.00 -0.09
N ASP A 153 -6.45 -11.02 0.30
CA ASP A 153 -6.72 -11.80 1.51
C ASP A 153 -6.66 -10.93 2.78
N GLN A 154 -5.73 -9.98 2.85
CA GLN A 154 -5.62 -9.04 3.95
C GLN A 154 -6.81 -8.07 3.99
N HIS A 155 -7.24 -7.57 2.84
CA HIS A 155 -8.40 -6.69 2.69
C HIS A 155 -9.67 -7.35 3.21
N LEU A 156 -9.98 -8.56 2.73
CA LEU A 156 -11.17 -9.31 3.16
C LEU A 156 -11.16 -9.63 4.65
N LYS A 157 -9.98 -9.96 5.22
CA LYS A 157 -9.83 -10.17 6.67
C LYS A 157 -10.11 -8.89 7.46
N LYS A 158 -9.68 -7.72 6.97
CA LYS A 158 -9.93 -6.42 7.63
C LYS A 158 -11.41 -6.04 7.55
N LEU A 159 -12.04 -6.19 6.39
CA LEU A 159 -13.48 -5.93 6.22
C LEU A 159 -14.33 -6.78 7.16
N LYS A 160 -14.02 -8.08 7.29
CA LYS A 160 -14.67 -8.98 8.25
C LYS A 160 -14.61 -8.45 9.68
N LYS A 161 -13.43 -7.97 10.11
CA LYS A 161 -13.24 -7.43 11.47
C LYS A 161 -14.05 -6.15 11.69
N MET A 162 -14.17 -5.33 10.65
CA MET A 162 -14.92 -4.07 10.68
C MET A 162 -16.42 -4.25 10.47
N LYS A 163 -16.88 -5.48 10.24
CA LYS A 163 -18.28 -5.83 9.93
C LYS A 163 -18.81 -5.12 8.67
N CYS A 164 -17.94 -4.76 7.74
CA CYS A 164 -18.30 -4.09 6.50
C CYS A 164 -18.84 -5.10 5.47
N ARG A 165 -19.91 -4.72 4.77
CA ARG A 165 -20.51 -5.56 3.73
C ARG A 165 -19.94 -5.21 2.36
N GLU A 166 -19.81 -6.22 1.51
CA GLU A 166 -19.48 -6.04 0.10
C GLU A 166 -20.61 -6.60 -0.75
N LYS A 167 -21.02 -5.86 -1.78
CA LYS A 167 -21.96 -6.31 -2.79
C LYS A 167 -21.27 -6.27 -4.14
N VAL A 168 -21.24 -7.40 -4.82
CA VAL A 168 -20.46 -7.59 -6.04
C VAL A 168 -21.36 -8.07 -7.17
N LEU A 169 -21.35 -7.33 -8.28
CA LEU A 169 -22.00 -7.73 -9.52
C LEU A 169 -20.97 -8.36 -10.46
N LEU A 170 -21.17 -9.64 -10.78
CA LEU A 170 -20.37 -10.38 -11.74
C LEU A 170 -21.15 -10.62 -13.03
N LYS A 171 -20.41 -10.87 -14.11
CA LYS A 171 -20.97 -11.33 -15.37
C LYS A 171 -21.75 -12.63 -15.16
N GLU A 172 -22.92 -12.75 -15.78
CA GLU A 172 -23.71 -13.98 -15.73
C GLU A 172 -22.90 -15.20 -16.17
N GLY A 173 -23.00 -16.28 -15.38
CA GLY A 173 -22.23 -17.50 -15.59
C GLY A 173 -20.85 -17.52 -14.94
N ASP A 174 -20.34 -16.38 -14.45
CA ASP A 174 -19.04 -16.36 -13.76
C ASP A 174 -19.16 -16.98 -12.36
N THR A 175 -18.49 -18.12 -12.14
CA THR A 175 -18.47 -18.84 -10.86
C THR A 175 -17.24 -18.58 -10.02
N TYR A 176 -16.38 -17.64 -10.43
CA TYR A 176 -15.15 -17.31 -9.72
C TYR A 176 -15.42 -16.26 -8.64
N PHE A 177 -15.64 -16.72 -7.41
CA PHE A 177 -15.89 -15.87 -6.25
C PHE A 177 -14.76 -15.96 -5.24
N VAL A 178 -14.46 -14.85 -4.59
CA VAL A 178 -13.61 -14.84 -3.41
C VAL A 178 -14.49 -15.06 -2.18
N LYS A 179 -14.18 -16.09 -1.37
CA LYS A 179 -14.93 -16.43 -0.14
C LYS A 179 -14.72 -15.37 0.95
N GLY A 180 -15.48 -14.28 0.89
CA GLY A 180 -15.62 -13.29 1.95
C GLY A 180 -16.86 -13.57 2.80
N PRO A 181 -16.78 -13.58 4.15
CA PRO A 181 -17.93 -13.88 5.02
C PRO A 181 -19.03 -12.82 5.00
N GLN A 182 -18.79 -11.65 4.39
CA GLN A 182 -19.75 -10.55 4.27
C GLN A 182 -19.90 -10.04 2.83
N THR A 183 -19.44 -10.84 1.85
CA THR A 183 -19.48 -10.50 0.43
C THR A 183 -20.68 -11.22 -0.21
N GLU A 184 -21.65 -10.46 -0.72
CA GLU A 184 -22.77 -10.97 -1.50
C GLU A 184 -22.45 -10.81 -2.99
N TYR A 185 -22.56 -11.91 -3.74
CA TYR A 185 -22.39 -11.91 -5.19
C TYR A 185 -23.74 -12.09 -5.88
N ARG A 186 -23.93 -11.35 -6.98
CA ARG A 186 -25.05 -11.52 -7.90
C ARG A 186 -24.57 -11.47 -9.35
N TRP A 187 -25.30 -12.15 -10.21
CA TRP A 187 -25.08 -12.13 -11.65
C TRP A 187 -25.89 -11.06 -12.33
N ILE A 188 -25.24 -10.32 -13.21
CA ILE A 188 -25.88 -9.39 -14.14
C ILE A 188 -25.72 -9.88 -15.57
N LEU A 189 -26.72 -9.58 -16.40
CA LEU A 189 -26.70 -9.89 -17.84
C LEU A 189 -25.43 -9.36 -18.49
N GLU A 190 -24.88 -10.12 -19.43
CA GLU A 190 -23.65 -9.75 -20.15
C GLU A 190 -23.74 -8.37 -20.82
N GLU A 191 -24.90 -8.03 -21.39
CA GLU A 191 -25.15 -6.73 -22.03
C GLU A 191 -25.06 -5.54 -21.07
N ALA A 192 -25.35 -5.78 -19.79
CA ALA A 192 -25.27 -4.78 -18.73
C ALA A 192 -23.97 -4.88 -17.92
N PHE A 193 -23.07 -5.81 -18.26
CA PHE A 193 -21.80 -6.00 -17.59
C PHE A 193 -20.70 -5.13 -18.21
N ASN A 194 -20.28 -4.12 -17.46
CA ASN A 194 -19.12 -3.29 -17.71
C ASN A 194 -17.82 -4.01 -17.31
N THR A 195 -16.76 -3.96 -18.13
CA THR A 195 -15.50 -4.70 -17.86
C THR A 195 -14.47 -3.93 -17.03
N THR A 196 -14.76 -2.67 -16.73
CA THR A 196 -13.92 -1.80 -15.89
C THR A 196 -14.40 -1.91 -14.44
N PRO A 197 -13.56 -2.39 -13.50
CA PRO A 197 -13.95 -2.45 -12.11
C PRO A 197 -14.21 -1.06 -11.54
N ILE A 198 -15.38 -0.90 -10.92
CA ILE A 198 -15.77 0.31 -10.20
C ILE A 198 -16.18 -0.08 -8.79
N TYR A 199 -15.56 0.58 -7.81
CA TYR A 199 -15.83 0.46 -6.39
C TYR A 199 -16.50 1.75 -5.91
N VAL A 200 -17.63 1.64 -5.23
CA VAL A 200 -18.33 2.80 -4.64
C VAL A 200 -18.43 2.58 -3.14
N TYR A 201 -17.90 3.52 -2.35
CA TYR A 201 -17.82 3.44 -0.89
C TYR A 201 -17.84 4.84 -0.28
N ASN A 202 -18.64 5.04 0.77
CA ASN A 202 -18.89 6.37 1.35
C ASN A 202 -19.18 7.42 0.25
N ARG A 203 -18.42 8.52 0.21
CA ARG A 203 -18.49 9.59 -0.79
C ARG A 203 -17.42 9.49 -1.88
N LYS A 204 -16.83 8.31 -2.04
CA LYS A 204 -15.76 8.03 -3.00
C LYS A 204 -16.19 6.97 -4.00
N LEU A 205 -15.56 7.04 -5.17
CA LEU A 205 -15.47 5.92 -6.08
C LEU A 205 -14.00 5.64 -6.43
N ALA A 206 -13.71 4.38 -6.74
CA ALA A 206 -12.44 3.98 -7.33
C ALA A 206 -12.69 3.22 -8.64
N ILE A 207 -11.92 3.54 -9.67
CA ILE A 207 -11.96 2.90 -10.98
C ILE A 207 -10.61 2.27 -11.23
N ILE A 208 -10.59 1.00 -11.65
CA ILE A 208 -9.35 0.33 -12.07
C ILE A 208 -9.37 0.16 -13.58
N ILE A 209 -8.30 0.63 -14.23
CA ILE A 209 -8.08 0.46 -15.66
C ILE A 209 -6.90 -0.50 -15.81
N TRP A 210 -7.22 -1.74 -16.18
CA TRP A 210 -6.23 -2.77 -16.45
C TRP A 210 -5.51 -2.49 -17.78
N GLY A 211 -4.18 -2.61 -17.80
CA GLY A 211 -3.38 -2.33 -18.98
C GLY A 211 -1.88 -2.48 -18.72
N ASN A 212 -1.05 -1.96 -19.62
CA ASN A 212 0.39 -1.87 -19.42
C ASN A 212 0.84 -0.40 -19.55
N PRO A 213 0.91 0.37 -18.45
CA PRO A 213 0.72 -0.04 -17.05
C PRO A 213 -0.75 -0.04 -16.58
N ASN A 214 -1.01 -0.63 -15.42
CA ASN A 214 -2.29 -0.53 -14.71
C ASN A 214 -2.49 0.87 -14.09
N TYR A 215 -3.74 1.33 -14.03
CA TYR A 215 -4.12 2.58 -13.38
C TYR A 215 -5.24 2.38 -12.37
N ALA A 216 -5.19 3.14 -11.28
CA ALA A 216 -6.33 3.33 -10.37
C ALA A 216 -6.65 4.82 -10.28
N ILE A 217 -7.93 5.15 -10.38
CA ILE A 217 -8.43 6.51 -10.22
C ILE A 217 -9.35 6.51 -9.01
N THR A 218 -9.05 7.32 -8.00
CA THR A 218 -9.98 7.58 -6.88
C THR A 218 -10.61 8.95 -7.09
N ILE A 219 -11.91 9.04 -6.93
CA ILE A 219 -12.66 10.29 -7.02
C ILE A 219 -13.46 10.46 -5.74
N GLU A 220 -13.18 11.50 -4.97
CA GLU A 220 -13.99 11.93 -3.84
C GLU A 220 -14.95 13.02 -4.31
N ASN A 221 -16.22 12.64 -4.45
CA ASN A 221 -17.32 13.53 -4.76
C ASN A 221 -18.64 12.86 -4.34
N GLU A 222 -19.39 13.48 -3.44
CA GLU A 222 -20.60 12.88 -2.87
C GLU A 222 -21.72 12.68 -3.90
N ASN A 223 -21.96 13.67 -4.77
CA ASN A 223 -23.00 13.59 -5.80
C ASN A 223 -22.71 12.48 -6.82
N LEU A 224 -21.43 12.32 -7.20
CA LEU A 224 -20.99 11.29 -8.12
C LEU A 224 -21.07 9.90 -7.48
N ALA A 225 -20.57 9.75 -6.25
CA ALA A 225 -20.66 8.50 -5.51
C ALA A 225 -22.14 8.07 -5.32
N GLU A 226 -23.03 9.02 -5.01
CA GLU A 226 -24.46 8.74 -4.88
C GLU A 226 -25.11 8.37 -6.22
N SER A 227 -24.71 9.01 -7.32
CA SER A 227 -25.19 8.66 -8.66
C SER A 227 -24.81 7.23 -9.04
N TYR A 228 -23.54 6.84 -8.85
CA TYR A 228 -23.08 5.47 -9.09
C TYR A 228 -23.70 4.47 -8.11
N ARG A 229 -23.96 4.87 -6.86
CA ARG A 229 -24.68 4.04 -5.87
C ARG A 229 -26.11 3.76 -6.34
N LYS A 230 -26.82 4.76 -6.88
CA LYS A 230 -28.16 4.57 -7.46
C LYS A 230 -28.13 3.63 -8.67
N GLN A 231 -27.16 3.81 -9.57
CA GLN A 231 -26.96 2.91 -10.71
C GLN A 231 -26.69 1.47 -10.25
N PHE A 232 -25.75 1.28 -9.32
CA PHE A 232 -25.48 -0.03 -8.72
C PHE A 232 -26.75 -0.67 -8.15
N ASN A 233 -27.52 0.08 -7.37
CA ASN A 233 -28.72 -0.44 -6.73
C ASN A 233 -29.81 -0.83 -7.75
N LEU A 234 -29.90 -0.14 -8.89
CA LEU A 234 -30.78 -0.54 -9.99
C LEU A 234 -30.34 -1.88 -10.57
N LEU A 235 -29.05 -2.01 -10.92
CA LEU A 235 -28.46 -3.25 -11.42
C LEU A 235 -28.62 -4.40 -10.42
N TRP A 236 -28.44 -4.11 -9.13
CA TRP A 236 -28.60 -5.07 -8.04
C TRP A 236 -30.04 -5.60 -7.91
N LYS A 237 -31.04 -4.76 -8.15
CA LYS A 237 -32.46 -5.17 -8.12
C LYS A 237 -32.81 -6.13 -9.26
N ILE A 238 -32.25 -5.91 -10.45
CA ILE A 238 -32.51 -6.74 -11.64
C ILE A 238 -31.55 -7.95 -11.75
N SER A 239 -30.49 -7.98 -10.93
CA SER A 239 -29.52 -9.07 -10.90
C SER A 239 -30.07 -10.36 -10.29
N LYS A 240 -29.49 -11.50 -10.67
CA LYS A 240 -29.86 -12.83 -10.19
C LYS A 240 -28.92 -13.26 -9.07
N LYS A 241 -29.46 -13.97 -8.06
CA LYS A 241 -28.60 -14.62 -7.06
C LYS A 241 -27.71 -15.65 -7.75
N VAL A 242 -26.44 -15.66 -7.39
CA VAL A 242 -25.51 -16.69 -7.83
C VAL A 242 -26.00 -18.07 -7.36
N LYS A 243 -26.04 -19.04 -8.27
CA LYS A 243 -26.23 -20.44 -7.90
C LYS A 243 -24.92 -20.95 -7.34
N ARG A 244 -24.89 -21.29 -6.03
CA ARG A 244 -23.76 -22.05 -5.46
C ARG A 244 -23.80 -23.44 -6.11
N ILE A 245 -22.77 -23.77 -6.88
CA ILE A 245 -22.46 -25.13 -7.31
C ILE A 245 -21.72 -25.81 -6.17
#